data_AF-A0A7X7G3R3-F1
#
_entry.id   AF-A0A7X7G3R3-F1
#
_cell.length_a   1.000
_cell.length_b   1.000
_cell.length_c   1.000
_cell.angle_alpha   90.00
_cell.angle_beta   90.00
_cell.angle_gamma   90.00
#
_symmetry.space_group_name_H-M   'P 1'
#
loop_
_entity.id
_entity.type
_entity.pdbx_description
1 polymer ?
#
loop_
_entity_poly.entity_id
_entity_poly.type
_entity_poly.pdbx_seq_one_letter_code
_entity_poly.pdbx_strand_id
1 'polypeptide(L)' 'MTASLYRGRPVVRMHAMIKPIGPVCNLDCSYCYYLSKERLLGTDSGWRLSEETLETFIR' A
#
# COMPACT_ATOMS: atom_id res chain seq x y z
N MET A 1 3.22 26.26 -12.70
CA MET A 1 3.84 27.04 -11.61
C MET A 1 4.47 26.09 -10.60
N THR A 2 5.65 25.54 -10.89
CA THR A 2 6.37 24.68 -9.95
C THR A 2 7.12 25.58 -8.97
N ALA A 3 6.56 25.80 -7.78
CA ALA A 3 7.23 26.51 -6.71
C ALA A 3 8.57 25.81 -6.40
N SER A 4 9.66 26.58 -6.35
CA SER A 4 10.99 26.09 -5.97
C SER A 4 10.88 25.36 -4.63
N LEU A 5 11.12 24.05 -4.66
CA LEU A 5 10.99 23.15 -3.50
C LEU A 5 12.09 23.38 -2.45
N TYR A 6 13.04 24.27 -2.71
CA TYR A 6 14.19 24.52 -1.85
C TYR A 6 14.16 25.94 -1.27
N ARG A 7 13.65 26.08 -0.05
CA ARG A 7 13.64 27.32 0.74
C ARG A 7 14.87 27.46 1.65
N GLY A 8 16.05 27.03 1.19
CA GLY A 8 17.31 27.13 1.97
C GLY A 8 17.42 26.17 3.16
N ARG A 9 16.52 25.18 3.27
CA ARG A 9 16.61 24.06 4.23
C ARG A 9 16.30 22.74 3.52
N PRO A 10 16.94 21.63 3.89
CA PRO A 10 16.61 20.31 3.36
C PRO A 10 15.15 19.99 3.66
N VAL A 11 14.38 19.63 2.63
CA VAL A 11 13.00 19.19 2.79
C VAL A 11 12.99 17.68 2.67
N VAL A 12 12.64 16.97 3.74
CA VAL A 12 12.47 15.52 3.68
C VAL A 12 11.12 15.25 3.03
N ARG A 13 11.13 14.62 1.86
CA ARG A 13 9.92 14.15 1.19
C ARG A 13 9.76 12.67 1.48
N MET A 14 8.60 12.31 2.02
CA MET A 14 8.20 10.93 2.21
C MET A 14 7.18 10.55 1.14
N HIS A 15 7.34 9.37 0.58
CA HIS A 15 6.36 8.75 -0.30
C HIS A 15 5.96 7.42 0.32
N ALA A 16 4.66 7.17 0.38
CA ALA A 16 4.11 5.91 0.84
C ALA A 16 3.19 5.34 -0.26
N MET A 17 3.15 4.01 -0.36
CA MET A 17 2.26 3.29 -1.27
C MET A 17 1.48 2.28 -0.43
N ILE A 18 0.19 2.15 -0.71
CA ILE A 18 -0.65 1.14 -0.09
C ILE A 18 -0.88 -0.04 -1.03
N LYS A 19 -0.96 -1.24 -0.46
CA LYS A 19 -1.45 -2.44 -1.14
C LYS A 19 -2.91 -2.63 -0.70
N PRO A 20 -3.92 -2.33 -1.55
CA PRO A 20 -5.34 -2.37 -1.13
C PRO A 20 -5.87 -3.80 -0.92
N ILE A 21 -5.02 -4.80 -1.22
CA ILE A 21 -5.28 -6.22 -0.99
C ILE A 21 -4.20 -6.84 -0.09
N GLY A 22 -4.59 -7.74 0.80
CA GLY A 22 -3.74 -8.48 1.72
C GLY A 22 -2.83 -9.50 1.02
N PRO A 23 -2.26 -10.49 1.72
CA PRO A 23 -1.24 -11.39 1.16
C PRO A 23 -1.72 -12.27 0.00
N VAL A 24 -3.04 -12.37 -0.21
CA VAL A 24 -3.67 -13.17 -1.26
C VAL A 24 -3.40 -12.64 -2.68
N CYS A 25 -3.09 -13.54 -3.62
CA CYS A 25 -2.88 -13.23 -5.03
C CYS A 25 -3.22 -14.47 -5.89
N ASN A 26 -3.83 -14.28 -7.05
CA ASN A 26 -4.23 -15.36 -7.96
C ASN A 26 -3.07 -15.94 -8.80
N LEU A 27 -1.89 -15.33 -8.76
CA LEU A 27 -0.74 -15.74 -9.56
C LEU A 27 0.23 -16.66 -8.80
N ASP A 28 0.11 -16.77 -7.47
CA ASP A 28 0.90 -17.65 -6.61
C ASP A 28 2.43 -17.62 -6.90
N CYS A 29 2.99 -16.43 -7.06
CA CYS A 29 4.38 -16.30 -7.52
C CYS A 29 5.38 -16.76 -6.45
N SER A 30 6.35 -17.59 -6.83
CA SER A 30 7.43 -18.10 -5.94
C SER A 30 8.33 -17.00 -5.37
N TYR A 31 8.37 -15.84 -6.02
CA TYR A 31 9.14 -14.66 -5.60
C TYR A 31 8.27 -13.61 -4.87
N CYS A 32 7.01 -13.90 -4.56
CA CYS A 32 6.10 -12.92 -3.97
C CYS A 32 6.45 -12.63 -2.51
N TYR A 33 6.87 -11.39 -2.23
CA TYR A 33 7.11 -10.94 -0.86
C TYR A 33 5.89 -11.07 0.06
N TYR A 34 4.67 -10.92 -0.47
CA TYR A 34 3.46 -10.82 0.34
C TYR A 34 2.83 -12.18 0.67
N LEU A 35 2.99 -13.18 -0.18
CA LEU A 35 2.25 -14.45 -0.10
C LEU A 35 2.47 -15.19 1.22
N SER A 36 3.73 -15.27 1.69
CA SER A 36 4.06 -15.98 2.94
C SER A 36 3.45 -15.35 4.20
N LYS A 37 2.96 -14.10 4.11
CA LYS A 37 2.40 -13.35 5.24
C LYS A 37 0.95 -13.76 5.55
N GLU A 38 0.31 -14.56 4.71
CA GLU A 38 -1.01 -15.13 5.00
C GLU A 38 -1.01 -15.89 6.34
N ARG A 39 0.05 -16.66 6.61
CA ARG A 39 0.20 -17.39 7.89
C ARG A 39 0.48 -16.48 9.08
N LEU A 40 1.05 -15.29 8.84
CA LEU A 40 1.41 -14.34 9.90
C LEU A 40 0.22 -13.48 10.33
N LEU A 41 -0.68 -13.16 9.39
CA LEU A 41 -1.73 -12.17 9.59
C LEU A 41 -3.10 -12.78 9.92
N GLY A 42 -3.24 -14.12 9.92
CA GLY A 42 -4.47 -14.83 10.30
C GLY A 42 -5.57 -14.79 9.25
N THR A 43 -6.55 -15.70 9.31
CA THR A 43 -7.60 -15.88 8.28
C THR A 43 -8.87 -15.06 8.49
N ASP A 44 -8.98 -14.30 9.57
CA ASP A 44 -10.25 -13.68 9.96
C ASP A 44 -10.52 -12.39 9.19
N SER A 45 -11.10 -12.61 8.00
CA SER A 45 -11.95 -11.71 7.21
C SER A 45 -11.33 -10.42 6.66
N GLY A 46 -11.41 -10.26 5.33
CA GLY A 46 -11.30 -8.94 4.70
C GLY A 46 -9.89 -8.52 4.29
N TRP A 47 -9.17 -9.35 3.52
CA TRP A 47 -7.92 -8.90 2.89
C TRP A 47 -8.10 -7.75 1.91
N ARG A 48 -9.32 -7.43 1.50
CA ARG A 48 -9.62 -6.31 0.61
C ARG A 48 -10.10 -5.12 1.43
N LEU A 49 -9.55 -3.94 1.12
CA LEU A 49 -10.20 -2.68 1.49
C LEU A 49 -11.65 -2.68 0.97
N SER A 50 -12.58 -2.14 1.76
CA SER A 50 -13.92 -1.88 1.27
C SER A 50 -13.88 -0.87 0.14
N GLU A 51 -14.87 -0.93 -0.76
CA GLU A 51 -14.98 0.00 -1.89
C GLU A 51 -15.06 1.46 -1.40
N GLU A 52 -15.87 1.72 -0.37
CA GLU A 52 -15.96 3.03 0.27
C GLU A 52 -14.60 3.56 0.79
N THR A 53 -13.80 2.69 1.43
CA THR A 53 -12.48 3.08 1.94
C THR A 53 -11.50 3.33 0.79
N LEU A 54 -11.55 2.50 -0.25
CA LEU A 54 -10.68 2.66 -1.43
C LEU A 54 -10.98 3.97 -2.16
N GLU A 55 -12.26 4.29 -2.36
CA GLU A 55 -12.71 5.56 -2.96
C GLU A 55 -12.25 6.77 -2.13
N THR A 56 -12.28 6.66 -0.80
CA THR A 56 -11.77 7.71 0.08
C THR A 56 -10.25 7.89 -0.05
N PHE A 57 -9.49 6.82 -0.28
CA PHE A 57 -8.02 6.86 -0.37
C PHE A 57 -7.50 7.46 -1.68
N ILE A 58 -8.21 7.29 -2.79
CA ILE A 58 -7.72 7.67 -4.14
C ILE A 58 -8.13 9.08 -4.59
N ARG A 59 -8.98 9.77 -3.83
CA ARG A 59 -9.44 11.14 -4.10
C ARG A 59 -8.52 12.19 -3.47
#